data_AF-A0A848Z073-F1
#
_entry.id   AF-A0A848Z073-F1
#
_cell.length_a   1.000
_cell.length_b   1.000
_cell.length_c   1.000
_cell.angle_alpha   90.00
_cell.angle_beta   90.00
_cell.angle_gamma   90.00
#
_symmetry.space_group_name_H-M   'P 1'
#
loop_
_entity.id
_entity.type
_entity.pdbx_description
1 polymer ?
#
loop_
_entity_poly.entity_id
_entity_poly.type
_entity_poly.pdbx_seq_one_letter_code
_entity_poly.pdbx_strand_id
1 'polypeptide(L)' 'MQELPLSAQIHKALLDNTGDHYNYLALAVRYESAHWPGVASLAGILEIEEAALPALYATACQWSDKISTG' A
#
# COMPACT_ATOMS: atom_id res chain seq x y z
N MET A 1 6.76 -12.86 23.11
CA MET A 1 6.60 -12.42 21.71
C MET A 1 7.81 -11.53 21.42
N GLN A 2 8.60 -11.82 20.39
CA GLN A 2 9.64 -10.89 19.96
C GLN A 2 8.94 -9.80 19.16
N GLU A 3 8.99 -8.55 19.64
CA GLU A 3 8.41 -7.41 18.94
C GLU A 3 9.39 -6.95 17.86
N LEU A 4 8.92 -6.88 16.63
CA LEU A 4 9.62 -6.13 15.59
C LEU A 4 9.51 -4.65 15.98
N PRO A 5 10.63 -3.89 16.05
CA PRO A 5 10.59 -2.47 16.40
C PRO A 5 10.03 -1.67 15.21
N LEU A 6 8.73 -1.79 15.00
CA LEU A 6 8.00 -1.09 13.95
C LEU A 6 7.64 0.30 14.44
N SER A 7 7.61 1.27 13.52
CA SER A 7 7.03 2.57 13.84
C SER A 7 5.55 2.40 14.17
N ALA A 8 5.00 3.29 15.00
CA ALA A 8 3.59 3.27 15.37
C ALA A 8 2.64 3.33 14.15
N GLN A 9 3.10 3.93 13.05
CA GLN A 9 2.34 4.03 11.79
C GLN A 9 2.24 2.68 11.09
N ILE A 10 3.34 1.92 11.04
CA ILE A 10 3.37 0.57 10.46
C ILE A 10 2.58 -0.40 11.34
N HIS A 11 2.68 -0.29 12.67
CA HIS A 11 1.87 -1.09 13.59
C HIS A 11 0.37 -0.90 13.34
N LYS A 12 -0.10 0.36 13.30
CA LYS A 12 -1.51 0.69 13.01
C LYS A 12 -1.98 0.14 11.66
N ALA A 13 -1.11 0.20 10.65
CA ALA A 13 -1.45 -0.29 9.32
C ALA A 13 -1.59 -1.82 9.27
N LEU A 14 -0.63 -2.54 9.88
CA LEU A 14 -0.55 -4.00 9.76
C LEU A 14 -1.46 -4.74 10.74
N LEU A 15 -1.66 -4.21 11.95
CA LEU A 15 -2.40 -4.90 13.01
C LEU A 15 -3.81 -4.34 13.18
N ASP A 16 -3.94 -3.01 13.13
CA ASP A 16 -5.24 -2.36 13.39
C ASP A 16 -6.01 -2.08 12.10
N ASN A 17 -5.39 -2.22 10.92
CA ASN A 17 -5.95 -1.87 9.61
C ASN A 17 -6.45 -0.42 9.55
N THR A 18 -5.69 0.52 10.11
CA THR A 18 -6.06 1.94 10.17
C THR A 18 -4.92 2.88 9.78
N GLY A 19 -5.28 4.12 9.47
CA GLY A 19 -4.35 5.21 9.13
C GLY A 19 -3.88 5.19 7.68
N ASP A 20 -3.10 6.19 7.31
CA ASP A 20 -2.75 6.42 5.90
C ASP A 20 -1.92 5.28 5.30
N HIS A 21 -1.02 4.69 6.10
CA HIS A 21 -0.21 3.55 5.69
C HIS A 21 -1.07 2.31 5.38
N TYR A 22 -2.19 2.12 6.09
CA TYR A 22 -3.15 1.09 5.74
C TYR A 22 -3.80 1.39 4.38
N ASN A 23 -4.18 2.63 4.12
CA ASN A 23 -4.80 3.00 2.84
C ASN A 23 -3.86 2.73 1.66
N TYR A 24 -2.56 3.02 1.77
CA TYR A 24 -1.57 2.67 0.75
C TYR A 24 -1.42 1.15 0.57
N LEU A 25 -1.35 0.39 1.68
CA LEU A 25 -1.28 -1.07 1.62
C LEU A 25 -2.53 -1.67 0.97
N ALA A 26 -3.71 -1.23 1.38
CA ALA A 26 -4.99 -1.67 0.84
C ALA A 26 -5.13 -1.30 -0.64
N LEU A 27 -4.60 -0.15 -1.07
CA LEU A 27 -4.58 0.26 -2.47
C LEU A 27 -3.76 -0.71 -3.31
N ALA A 28 -2.55 -1.06 -2.87
CA ALA A 28 -1.70 -2.03 -3.58
C ALA A 28 -2.35 -3.41 -3.68
N VAL A 29 -2.92 -3.93 -2.59
CA VAL A 29 -3.62 -5.22 -2.58
C VAL A 29 -4.82 -5.22 -3.54
N ARG A 30 -5.64 -4.16 -3.50
CA ARG A 30 -6.82 -4.05 -4.38
C ARG A 30 -6.43 -3.89 -5.84
N TYR A 31 -5.36 -3.16 -6.12
CA TYR A 31 -4.81 -3.00 -7.47
C TYR A 31 -4.36 -4.35 -8.03
N GLU A 32 -3.57 -5.11 -7.27
CA GLU A 32 -3.11 -6.46 -7.67
C GLU A 32 -4.28 -7.43 -7.90
N SER A 33 -5.32 -7.36 -7.07
CA SER A 33 -6.52 -8.21 -7.20
C SER A 33 -7.53 -7.74 -8.26
N ALA A 34 -7.23 -6.67 -9.01
CA ALA A 34 -8.14 -6.03 -9.96
C ALA A 34 -9.50 -5.58 -9.36
N HIS A 35 -9.52 -5.21 -8.08
CA HIS A 35 -10.73 -4.70 -7.41
C HIS A 35 -10.94 -3.21 -7.66
N TRP A 36 -11.27 -2.83 -8.90
CA TRP A 36 -11.33 -1.43 -9.37
C TRP A 36 -12.22 -0.49 -8.56
N PRO A 37 -13.42 -0.87 -8.10
CA PRO A 37 -14.24 0.02 -7.27
C PRO A 37 -13.53 0.41 -5.97
N GLY A 38 -12.79 -0.54 -5.38
CA GLY A 38 -12.00 -0.30 -4.19
C GLY A 38 -10.74 0.50 -4.44
N VAL A 39 -10.15 0.39 -5.65
CA VAL A 39 -9.01 1.20 -6.08
C VAL A 39 -9.41 2.66 -6.23
N ALA A 40 -10.48 2.97 -6.96
CA ALA A 40 -10.97 4.34 -7.16
C ALA A 40 -11.32 5.02 -5.82
N SER A 41 -11.99 4.28 -4.91
CA SER A 41 -12.30 4.80 -3.57
C SER A 41 -11.06 5.16 -2.76
N LEU A 42 -10.01 4.32 -2.77
CA LEU A 42 -8.79 4.58 -2.02
C LEU A 42 -7.92 5.66 -2.68
N ALA A 43 -7.90 5.73 -4.01
CA ALA A 43 -7.24 6.79 -4.74
C ALA A 43 -7.82 8.17 -4.37
N GLY A 44 -9.14 8.28 -4.25
CA GLY A 44 -9.81 9.48 -3.77
C GLY A 44 -9.45 9.85 -2.33
N ILE A 45 -9.38 8.86 -1.42
CA ILE A 45 -8.97 9.09 -0.02
C ILE A 45 -7.52 9.57 0.08
N LEU A 46 -6.64 9.02 -0.75
CA LEU A 46 -5.21 9.33 -0.78
C LEU A 46 -4.86 10.53 -1.67
N GLU A 47 -5.86 11.16 -2.29
CA GLU A 47 -5.69 12.26 -3.25
C GLU A 47 -4.73 11.92 -4.41
N ILE A 48 -4.76 10.66 -4.85
CA ILE A 48 -3.95 10.16 -5.97
C ILE A 48 -4.81 10.18 -7.24
N GLU A 49 -4.25 10.72 -8.32
CA GLU A 49 -4.87 10.62 -9.63
C GLU A 49 -4.88 9.17 -10.13
N GLU A 50 -6.05 8.66 -10.53
CA GLU A 50 -6.18 7.26 -10.99
C GLU A 50 -5.27 6.94 -12.19
N ALA A 51 -5.04 7.92 -13.07
CA ALA A 51 -4.14 7.77 -14.22
C ALA A 51 -2.68 7.54 -13.82
N ALA A 52 -2.26 7.95 -12.62
CA ALA A 52 -0.92 7.75 -12.10
C ALA A 52 -0.72 6.37 -11.45
N LEU A 53 -1.81 5.68 -11.08
CA LEU A 53 -1.75 4.42 -10.32
C LEU A 53 -0.92 3.32 -11.00
N PRO A 54 -1.00 3.08 -12.33
CA PRO A 54 -0.19 2.06 -12.96
C PRO A 54 1.32 2.30 -12.82
N ALA A 55 1.76 3.55 -12.97
CA ALA A 55 3.17 3.92 -12.83
C ALA A 55 3.65 3.83 -11.38
N LEU A 56 2.81 4.26 -10.43
CA LEU A 56 3.10 4.16 -9.00
C LEU A 56 3.19 2.69 -8.55
N TYR A 57 2.26 1.85 -9.01
CA TYR A 57 2.26 0.42 -8.70
C TYR A 57 3.49 -0.29 -9.26
N ALA A 58 3.83 -0.04 -10.54
CA ALA A 58 5.04 -0.57 -11.15
C ALA A 58 6.30 -0.17 -10.39
N THR A 59 6.37 1.07 -9.90
CA THR A 59 7.47 1.58 -9.07
C THR A 59 7.55 0.83 -7.73
N ALA A 60 6.40 0.57 -7.08
CA ALA A 60 6.34 -0.19 -5.84
C ALA A 60 6.80 -1.65 -6.01
N CYS A 61 6.46 -2.29 -7.14
CA CYS A 61 6.98 -3.61 -7.49
C CYS A 61 8.51 -3.59 -7.64
N GLN A 62 9.06 -2.61 -8.35
CA GLN A 62 10.52 -2.46 -8.53
C GLN A 62 11.27 -2.27 -7.20
N TRP A 63 10.68 -1.55 -6.23
CA TRP A 63 11.26 -1.44 -4.89
C TRP A 63 11.30 -2.78 -4.17
N SER A 64 10.23 -3.57 -4.29
CA SER A 64 10.13 -4.89 -3.68
C SER A 64 11.14 -5.88 -4.27
N ASP A 65 11.36 -5.83 -5.58
CA ASP A 65 12.33 -6.69 -6.27
C ASP A 65 13.77 -6.41 -5.80
N LYS A 66 14.12 -5.14 -5.54
CA LYS A 66 15.44 -4.75 -5.02
C LYS A 66 15.73 -5.28 -3.62
N ILE A 67 14.70 -5.49 -2.80
CA ILE A 67 14.83 -6.06 -1.45
C ILE A 67 15.18 -7.56 -1.53
N SER A 68 14.79 -8.25 -2.60
CA SER A 68 15.04 -9.70 -2.77
C SER A 68 16.46 -10.04 -3.22
N THR A 69 17.27 -9.04 -3.60
CA THR A 69 18.67 -9.22 -4.04
C THR A 69 19.72 -8.90 -2.97
N GLY A 70 19.33 -8.85 -1.69
CA GLY A 70 20.21 -8.59 -0.54
C GLY A 70 20.55 -9.84 0.26
#